data_AF-A0A1J4UXU2-F1
#
_entry.id   AF-A0A1J4UXU2-F1
#
_cell.length_a   1.000
_cell.length_b   1.000
_cell.length_c   1.000
_cell.angle_alpha   90.00
_cell.angle_beta   90.00
_cell.angle_gamma   90.00
#
_symmetry.space_group_name_H-M   'P 1'
#
loop_
_entity.id
_entity.type
_entity.pdbx_description
1 polymer ?
#
loop_
_entity_poly.entity_id
_entity_poly.type
_entity_poly.pdbx_seq_one_letter_code
_entity_poly.pdbx_strand_id
1 'polypeptide(L)'
;MHFFKYGKDGVLAIVLPPRLQQSSGVRDGDAYELVEVSQGVFLLCRKDLVALLPALLGQRLLDQEKSLRSVVDVPEPVAAADYSSSPVAAPVSSPRADGLSFLQELEEYGYLILQDELSAKDVSKKLESQIKQGLVLGVRGFDKKFYIVSREFYLSRLEKVREALGGIEFTVPGASAKIKESLNATKAVIQVMKDQGELIEKKMGVFKLVG
;
A
#
# COMPACT_ATOMS: atom_id res chain seq x y z
N MET A 1 8.95 -11.30 3.94
CA MET A 1 9.76 -12.21 3.11
C MET A 1 10.31 -11.38 1.97
N HIS A 2 11.62 -11.44 1.74
CA HIS A 2 12.24 -10.78 0.61
C HIS A 2 12.84 -11.84 -0.30
N PHE A 3 12.57 -11.72 -1.59
CA PHE A 3 13.16 -12.55 -2.62
C PHE A 3 14.28 -11.74 -3.26
N PHE A 4 15.47 -12.32 -3.34
CA PHE A 4 16.55 -11.75 -4.12
C PHE A 4 17.29 -12.87 -4.83
N LYS A 5 17.74 -12.56 -6.04
CA LYS A 5 18.59 -13.46 -6.80
C LYS A 5 19.98 -13.41 -6.19
N TYR A 6 20.50 -14.56 -5.77
CA TYR A 6 21.85 -14.68 -5.24
C TYR A 6 22.71 -15.47 -6.24
N GLY A 7 23.85 -14.90 -6.64
CA GLY A 7 24.76 -15.54 -7.59
C GLY A 7 24.31 -15.56 -9.05
N LYS A 8 25.18 -16.07 -9.92
CA LYS A 8 24.95 -16.15 -11.37
C LYS A 8 24.03 -17.31 -11.76
N ASP A 9 23.88 -18.30 -10.88
CA ASP A 9 23.19 -19.56 -11.16
C ASP A 9 21.68 -19.50 -10.88
N GLY A 10 21.13 -18.31 -10.60
CA GLY A 10 19.69 -18.14 -10.42
C GLY A 10 19.14 -18.69 -9.10
N VAL A 11 19.99 -18.81 -8.08
CA VAL A 11 19.56 -19.24 -6.75
C VAL A 11 18.65 -18.18 -6.14
N LEU A 12 17.45 -18.60 -5.77
CA LEU A 12 16.49 -17.78 -5.03
C LEU A 12 16.84 -17.82 -3.55
N ALA A 13 17.26 -16.69 -2.99
CA ALA A 13 17.47 -16.56 -1.55
C ALA A 13 16.20 -16.03 -0.89
N ILE A 14 15.76 -16.72 0.17
CA ILE A 14 14.58 -16.36 0.97
C ILE A 14 15.05 -16.08 2.39
N VAL A 15 14.86 -14.84 2.85
CA VAL A 15 15.14 -14.48 4.24
C VAL A 15 13.86 -14.60 5.06
N LEU A 16 13.90 -15.52 6.03
CA LEU A 16 12.84 -15.72 7.00
C LEU A 16 13.09 -14.87 8.26
N PRO A 17 12.05 -14.22 8.81
CA PRO A 17 12.14 -13.62 10.14
C PRO A 17 12.52 -14.66 11.21
N PRO A 18 13.31 -14.28 12.25
CA PRO A 18 13.79 -15.22 13.27
C PRO A 18 12.68 -16.03 13.94
N ARG A 19 11.50 -15.42 14.16
CA ARG A 19 10.33 -16.10 14.74
C ARG A 19 9.83 -17.25 13.87
N LEU A 20 9.79 -17.05 12.55
CA LEU A 20 9.37 -18.09 11.62
C LEU A 20 10.43 -19.18 11.49
N GLN A 21 11.71 -18.83 11.52
CA GLN A 21 12.80 -19.81 11.48
C GLN A 21 12.71 -20.78 12.68
N GLN A 22 12.45 -20.24 13.89
CA GLN A 22 12.29 -21.05 15.10
C GLN A 22 11.05 -21.96 15.04
N SER A 23 9.91 -21.45 14.57
CA SER A 23 8.66 -22.22 14.56
C SER A 23 8.56 -23.21 13.39
N SER A 24 9.21 -22.92 12.26
CA SER A 24 9.13 -23.76 11.05
C SER A 24 10.15 -24.89 11.03
N GLY A 25 11.18 -24.83 11.87
CA GLY A 25 12.27 -25.81 11.88
C GLY A 25 13.15 -25.79 10.62
N VAL A 26 13.08 -24.71 9.82
CA VAL A 26 13.91 -24.48 8.63
C VAL A 26 15.36 -24.28 9.05
N ARG A 27 16.28 -25.05 8.44
CA ARG A 27 17.72 -24.96 8.70
C ARG A 27 18.48 -24.55 7.45
N ASP A 28 19.63 -23.91 7.66
CA ASP A 28 20.55 -23.62 6.56
C ASP A 28 21.04 -24.93 5.93
N GLY A 29 20.92 -25.03 4.61
CA GLY A 29 21.27 -26.24 3.85
C GLY A 29 20.11 -27.22 3.62
N ASP A 30 18.92 -26.97 4.17
CA ASP A 30 17.73 -27.73 3.82
C ASP A 30 17.38 -27.53 2.34
N ALA A 31 17.00 -28.61 1.65
CA ALA A 31 16.61 -28.57 0.24
C ALA A 31 15.11 -28.31 0.10
N TYR A 32 14.75 -27.27 -0.64
CA TYR A 32 13.37 -26.89 -0.93
C TYR A 32 13.05 -26.94 -2.42
N GLU A 33 11.79 -27.17 -2.73
CA GLU A 33 11.24 -27.20 -4.08
C GLU A 33 9.93 -26.41 -4.11
N LEU A 34 9.70 -25.67 -5.21
CA LEU A 34 8.44 -24.99 -5.46
C LEU A 34 7.50 -25.96 -6.18
N VAL A 35 6.34 -26.19 -5.59
CA VAL A 35 5.29 -27.05 -6.14
C VAL A 35 4.08 -26.19 -6.43
N GLU A 36 3.68 -26.11 -7.70
CA GLU A 36 2.43 -25.43 -8.09
C GLU A 36 1.25 -26.30 -7.68
N VAL A 37 0.38 -25.78 -6.80
CA VAL A 37 -0.79 -26.50 -6.30
C VAL A 37 -2.08 -26.11 -7.02
N SER A 38 -2.12 -24.91 -7.57
CA SER A 38 -3.15 -24.41 -8.48
C SER A 38 -2.56 -23.29 -9.33
N GLN A 39 -3.28 -22.85 -10.36
CA GLN A 39 -2.77 -21.88 -11.34
C GLN A 39 -2.28 -20.60 -10.65
N GLY A 40 -0.96 -20.39 -10.67
CA GLY A 40 -0.31 -19.21 -10.07
C GLY A 40 -0.13 -19.27 -8.55
N VAL A 41 -0.44 -20.40 -7.90
CA VAL A 41 -0.22 -20.62 -6.46
C VAL A 41 0.85 -21.68 -6.26
N PHE A 42 1.97 -21.27 -5.67
CA PHE A 42 3.13 -22.13 -5.43
C PHE A 42 3.33 -22.34 -3.93
N LEU A 43 3.58 -23.58 -3.54
CA LEU A 43 4.05 -23.94 -2.21
C LEU A 43 5.55 -24.17 -2.24
N LEU A 44 6.27 -23.57 -1.27
CA LEU A 44 7.66 -23.91 -1.02
C LEU A 44 7.70 -25.03 0.01
N CYS A 45 8.09 -26.23 -0.42
CA CYS A 45 8.11 -27.42 0.43
C CYS A 45 9.51 -28.00 0.51
N ARG A 46 9.84 -28.62 1.65
CA ARG A 46 11.09 -29.39 1.73
C ARG A 46 11.00 -30.59 0.81
N LYS A 47 12.10 -30.89 0.12
CA LYS A 47 12.16 -31.92 -0.93
C LYS A 47 11.78 -33.32 -0.42
N ASP A 48 12.09 -33.63 0.83
CA ASP A 48 11.72 -34.89 1.50
C ASP A 48 10.22 -35.02 1.80
N LEU A 49 9.49 -33.91 1.82
CA LEU A 49 8.05 -33.86 2.08
C LEU A 49 7.21 -33.74 0.81
N VAL A 50 7.82 -33.45 -0.35
CA VAL A 50 7.10 -33.28 -1.63
C VAL A 50 6.29 -34.52 -1.98
N ALA A 51 6.83 -35.72 -1.75
CA ALA A 51 6.14 -36.98 -2.01
C ALA A 51 4.87 -37.18 -1.15
N LEU A 52 4.77 -36.50 0.00
CA LEU A 52 3.62 -36.58 0.91
C LEU A 52 2.55 -35.51 0.60
N LEU A 53 2.85 -34.52 -0.24
CA LEU A 53 1.91 -33.44 -0.56
C LEU A 53 0.58 -33.94 -1.12
N PRO A 54 0.51 -34.91 -2.06
CA PRO A 54 -0.77 -35.41 -2.56
C PRO A 54 -1.64 -36.00 -1.45
N ALA A 55 -1.03 -36.67 -0.48
CA ALA A 55 -1.73 -37.26 0.66
C ALA A 55 -2.19 -36.21 1.68
N LEU A 56 -1.38 -35.18 1.93
CA LEU A 56 -1.66 -34.10 2.89
C LEU A 56 -2.67 -33.08 2.37
N LEU A 57 -2.57 -32.72 1.09
CA LEU A 57 -3.48 -31.76 0.45
C LEU A 57 -4.85 -32.41 0.19
N GLY A 58 -4.87 -33.73 -0.01
CA GLY A 58 -6.08 -34.53 -0.16
C GLY A 58 -7.05 -34.00 -1.23
N GLN A 59 -8.28 -34.52 -1.26
CA GLN A 59 -9.34 -33.98 -2.14
C GLN A 59 -9.85 -32.60 -1.69
N ARG A 60 -9.45 -32.10 -0.51
CA ARG A 60 -9.99 -30.86 0.08
C ARG A 60 -9.67 -29.59 -0.70
N LEU A 61 -8.49 -29.50 -1.33
CA LEU A 61 -8.14 -28.36 -2.17
C LEU A 61 -8.87 -28.39 -3.53
N LEU A 62 -9.10 -29.59 -4.07
CA LEU A 62 -9.92 -29.79 -5.29
C LEU A 62 -11.40 -29.43 -5.06
N ASP A 63 -11.92 -29.68 -3.86
CA ASP A 63 -13.31 -29.34 -3.52
C ASP A 63 -13.50 -27.83 -3.27
N GLN A 64 -12.48 -27.13 -2.75
CA GLN A 64 -12.57 -25.66 -2.55
C GLN A 64 -12.56 -24.88 -3.87
N GLU A 65 -11.87 -25.35 -4.92
CA GLU A 65 -11.93 -24.70 -6.24
C GLU A 65 -13.32 -24.82 -6.89
N LYS A 66 -14.07 -25.90 -6.62
CA LYS A 66 -15.46 -26.03 -7.07
C LYS A 66 -16.41 -25.08 -6.33
N SER A 67 -16.18 -24.86 -5.04
CA SER A 67 -17.02 -23.97 -4.23
C SER A 67 -16.76 -22.48 -4.51
N LEU A 68 -15.55 -22.09 -4.92
CA LEU A 68 -15.25 -20.68 -5.25
C LEU A 68 -15.78 -20.26 -6.63
N ARG A 69 -16.12 -21.23 -7.51
CA ARG A 69 -16.77 -20.94 -8.80
C ARG A 69 -18.29 -20.76 -8.69
N SER A 70 -18.92 -21.10 -7.56
CA SER A 70 -20.39 -21.01 -7.40
C SER A 70 -20.86 -19.82 -6.57
N VAL A 71 -20.00 -18.86 -6.20
CA VAL A 71 -20.38 -17.68 -5.37
C VAL A 71 -20.26 -16.36 -6.15
N VAL A 72 -20.19 -16.42 -7.49
CA VAL A 72 -20.32 -15.23 -8.34
C VAL A 72 -21.69 -15.28 -9.04
N ASP A 73 -22.76 -15.33 -8.24
CA ASP A 73 -24.04 -14.78 -8.68
C ASP A 73 -23.94 -13.27 -8.48
N VAL A 74 -23.55 -12.57 -9.53
CA VAL A 74 -23.59 -11.11 -9.57
C VAL A 74 -25.06 -10.72 -9.58
N PRO A 75 -25.58 -10.02 -8.56
CA PRO A 75 -26.95 -9.53 -8.61
C PRO A 75 -27.13 -8.59 -9.81
N GLU A 76 -28.18 -8.87 -10.57
CA GLU A 76 -28.64 -8.09 -11.71
C GLU A 76 -28.71 -6.59 -11.35
N PRO A 77 -28.16 -5.69 -12.19
CA PRO A 77 -28.03 -4.28 -11.85
C PRO A 77 -29.40 -3.63 -11.76
N VAL A 78 -29.76 -3.18 -10.56
CA VAL A 78 -30.92 -2.32 -10.31
C VAL A 78 -30.81 -1.05 -11.16
N ALA A 79 -31.89 -0.76 -11.87
CA ALA A 79 -32.04 0.33 -12.81
C ALA A 79 -31.52 1.67 -12.26
N ALA A 80 -30.79 2.37 -13.14
CA ALA A 80 -30.15 3.65 -12.92
C ALA A 80 -31.14 4.71 -12.42
N ALA A 81 -30.86 5.26 -11.23
CA ALA A 81 -31.24 6.63 -10.91
C ALA A 81 -30.16 7.55 -11.49
N ASP A 82 -30.60 8.61 -12.15
CA ASP A 82 -29.79 9.64 -12.81
C ASP A 82 -28.75 10.27 -11.88
N TYR A 83 -27.55 9.69 -11.85
CA TYR A 83 -26.35 10.37 -11.39
C TYR A 83 -25.64 10.94 -12.60
N SER A 84 -25.85 12.23 -12.84
CA SER A 84 -25.05 13.02 -13.78
C SER A 84 -23.59 13.02 -13.29
N SER A 85 -22.82 12.06 -13.78
CA SER A 85 -21.41 11.87 -13.51
C SER A 85 -20.59 12.71 -14.49
N SER A 86 -20.08 13.86 -14.04
CA SER A 86 -18.83 14.37 -14.61
C SER A 86 -17.69 13.50 -14.05
N PRO A 87 -16.92 12.79 -14.89
CA PRO A 87 -15.82 11.97 -14.42
C PRO A 87 -14.63 12.88 -14.08
N VAL A 88 -14.35 13.06 -12.79
CA VAL A 88 -13.04 13.57 -12.34
C VAL A 88 -12.13 12.34 -12.21
N ALA A 89 -11.39 12.06 -13.29
CA ALA A 89 -10.41 11.00 -13.33
C ALA A 89 -9.28 11.30 -12.32
N ALA A 90 -9.19 10.52 -11.24
CA ALA A 90 -8.03 10.54 -10.36
C ALA A 90 -6.92 9.68 -10.98
N PRO A 91 -5.67 10.18 -11.08
CA PRO A 91 -4.56 9.43 -11.64
C PRO A 91 -4.20 8.27 -10.70
N VAL A 92 -4.34 7.07 -11.26
CA VAL A 92 -3.92 5.81 -10.64
C VAL A 92 -2.40 5.78 -10.72
N SER A 93 -1.72 5.73 -9.58
CA SER A 93 -0.25 5.68 -9.48
C SER A 93 0.29 4.35 -10.01
N SER A 94 0.36 4.24 -11.33
CA SER A 94 1.03 3.20 -12.11
C SER A 94 2.52 3.56 -12.30
N PRO A 95 3.39 2.61 -12.71
CA PRO A 95 4.81 2.88 -12.93
C PRO A 95 4.97 3.98 -13.98
N ARG A 96 5.68 5.05 -13.60
CA ARG A 96 5.91 6.29 -14.37
C ARG A 96 6.25 6.01 -15.83
N ALA A 97 5.26 6.09 -16.71
CA ALA A 97 5.46 6.07 -18.17
C ALA A 97 5.57 7.48 -18.75
N ASP A 98 5.00 8.48 -18.07
CA ASP A 98 5.01 9.87 -18.53
C ASP A 98 6.02 10.67 -17.71
N GLY A 99 7.07 11.16 -18.38
CA GLY A 99 8.25 11.81 -17.81
C GLY A 99 7.99 13.20 -17.21
N LEU A 100 6.87 13.39 -16.50
CA LEU A 100 6.61 14.59 -15.74
C LEU A 100 7.67 14.74 -14.65
N SER A 101 8.14 15.98 -14.48
CA SER A 101 9.05 16.30 -13.39
C SER A 101 8.29 16.26 -12.05
N PHE A 102 8.98 15.94 -10.96
CA PHE A 102 8.38 15.93 -9.62
C PHE A 102 7.74 17.28 -9.22
N LEU A 103 8.23 18.38 -9.79
CA LEU A 103 7.67 19.71 -9.55
C LEU A 103 6.31 19.87 -10.23
N GLN A 104 6.16 19.36 -11.45
CA GLN A 104 4.88 19.37 -12.16
C GLN A 104 3.84 18.50 -11.47
N GLU A 105 4.22 17.31 -10.99
CA GLU A 105 3.30 16.45 -10.21
C GLU A 105 2.81 17.19 -8.94
N LEU A 106 3.70 17.90 -8.25
CA LEU A 106 3.34 18.66 -7.05
C LEU A 106 2.46 19.87 -7.37
N GLU A 107 2.71 20.57 -8.47
CA GLU A 107 1.89 21.72 -8.93
C GLU A 107 0.51 21.27 -9.41
N GLU A 108 0.41 20.17 -10.15
CA GLU A 108 -0.84 19.66 -10.72
C GLU A 108 -1.73 19.03 -9.65
N TYR A 109 -1.16 18.16 -8.80
CA TYR A 109 -1.93 17.40 -7.82
C TYR A 109 -1.95 18.03 -6.44
N GLY A 110 -1.01 18.92 -6.12
CA GLY A 110 -0.84 19.49 -4.79
C GLY A 110 -0.15 18.55 -3.79
N TYR A 111 0.25 17.34 -4.21
CA TYR A 111 0.98 16.39 -3.38
C TYR A 111 1.92 15.50 -4.21
N LEU A 112 2.91 14.91 -3.54
CA LEU A 112 3.90 14.01 -4.10
C LEU A 112 4.31 12.97 -3.06
N ILE A 113 4.43 11.70 -3.47
CA ILE A 113 4.90 10.61 -2.62
C ILE A 113 6.14 9.98 -3.23
N LEU A 114 7.25 10.04 -2.51
CA LEU A 114 8.54 9.48 -2.92
C LEU A 114 8.87 8.25 -2.09
N GLN A 115 9.36 7.20 -2.74
CA GLN A 115 9.79 5.97 -2.07
C GLN A 115 11.29 5.99 -1.76
N ASP A 116 12.07 6.70 -2.58
CA ASP A 116 13.53 6.71 -2.51
C ASP A 116 14.05 7.95 -1.79
N GLU A 117 15.00 7.74 -0.89
CA GLU A 117 15.63 8.82 -0.12
C GLU A 117 16.44 9.77 -1.01
N LEU A 118 17.06 9.26 -2.08
CA LEU A 118 17.84 10.08 -3.00
C LEU A 118 16.95 11.09 -3.72
N SER A 119 15.83 10.63 -4.28
CA SER A 119 14.85 11.52 -4.92
C SER A 119 14.24 12.51 -3.93
N ALA A 120 13.96 12.09 -2.69
CA ALA A 120 13.46 12.98 -1.65
C ALA A 120 14.47 14.09 -1.29
N LYS A 121 15.76 13.77 -1.19
CA LYS A 121 16.83 14.75 -0.97
C LYS A 121 16.92 15.75 -2.12
N ASP A 122 16.83 15.29 -3.36
CA ASP A 122 16.90 16.17 -4.53
C ASP A 122 15.70 17.11 -4.61
N VAL A 123 14.48 16.59 -4.38
CA VAL A 123 13.27 17.41 -4.34
C VAL A 123 13.31 18.40 -3.16
N SER A 124 13.78 17.96 -1.98
CA SER A 124 13.92 18.83 -0.81
C SER A 124 14.89 19.98 -1.04
N LYS A 125 16.00 19.76 -1.76
CA LYS A 125 16.93 20.84 -2.14
C LYS A 125 16.27 21.83 -3.09
N LYS A 126 15.53 21.34 -4.10
CA LYS A 126 14.82 22.19 -5.06
C LYS A 126 13.71 23.02 -4.40
N LEU A 127 13.03 22.46 -3.41
CA LEU A 127 11.91 23.10 -2.69
C LEU A 127 12.35 23.80 -1.39
N GLU A 128 13.65 23.91 -1.11
CA GLU A 128 14.15 24.40 0.18
C GLU A 128 13.60 25.78 0.55
N SER A 129 13.55 26.72 -0.40
CA SER A 129 12.99 28.05 -0.19
C SER A 129 11.50 28.00 0.17
N GLN A 130 10.72 27.17 -0.53
CA GLN A 130 9.28 27.01 -0.30
C GLN A 130 8.99 26.32 1.04
N ILE A 131 9.81 25.34 1.44
CA ILE A 131 9.73 24.67 2.74
C ILE A 131 10.03 25.67 3.86
N LYS A 132 11.07 26.50 3.73
CA LYS A 132 11.41 27.55 4.70
C LYS A 132 10.30 28.60 4.85
N GLN A 133 9.60 28.91 3.77
CA GLN A 133 8.44 29.81 3.77
C GLN A 133 7.16 29.12 4.28
N GLY A 134 7.19 27.79 4.49
CA GLY A 134 6.03 27.00 4.87
C GLY A 134 4.98 26.84 3.77
N LEU A 135 5.33 27.08 2.50
CA LEU A 135 4.46 26.86 1.34
C LEU A 135 4.34 25.38 0.97
N VAL A 136 5.34 24.59 1.34
CA VAL A 136 5.37 23.15 1.13
C VAL A 136 5.68 22.45 2.46
N LEU A 137 4.92 21.40 2.76
CA LEU A 137 5.08 20.57 3.93
C LEU A 137 5.67 19.23 3.50
N GLY A 138 6.72 18.76 4.18
CA GLY A 138 7.39 17.50 3.88
C GLY A 138 7.56 16.65 5.12
N VAL A 139 7.09 15.41 5.10
CA VAL A 139 7.17 14.49 6.25
C VAL A 139 7.65 13.10 5.82
N ARG A 140 8.42 12.44 6.68
CA ARG A 140 8.87 11.07 6.49
C ARG A 140 7.95 10.12 7.26
N GLY A 141 7.22 9.26 6.55
CA GLY A 141 6.36 8.27 7.16
C GLY A 141 7.14 7.09 7.76
N PHE A 142 6.50 6.35 8.67
CA PHE A 142 7.06 5.10 9.23
C PHE A 142 7.24 4.00 8.17
N ASP A 143 6.50 4.08 7.06
CA ASP A 143 6.67 3.21 5.91
C ASP A 143 7.88 3.56 5.03
N LYS A 144 8.78 4.41 5.54
CA LYS A 144 9.99 4.91 4.88
C LYS A 144 9.74 5.71 3.60
N LYS A 145 8.49 6.11 3.34
CA LYS A 145 8.12 7.00 2.23
C LYS A 145 8.19 8.46 2.68
N PHE A 146 8.37 9.35 1.72
CA PHE A 146 8.39 10.80 1.91
C PHE A 146 7.14 11.39 1.29
N TYR A 147 6.38 12.14 2.08
CA TYR A 147 5.13 12.77 1.68
C TYR A 147 5.36 14.26 1.63
N ILE A 148 5.13 14.85 0.46
CA ILE A 148 5.31 16.27 0.20
C ILE A 148 3.95 16.80 -0.24
N VAL A 149 3.48 17.87 0.40
CA VAL A 149 2.14 18.43 0.17
C VAL A 149 2.25 19.94 0.11
N SER A 150 1.60 20.57 -0.87
CA SER A 150 1.50 22.03 -0.90
C SER A 150 0.59 22.51 0.24
N ARG A 151 0.89 23.68 0.82
CA ARG A 151 0.10 24.23 1.93
C ARG A 151 -1.36 24.43 1.55
N GLU A 152 -1.61 24.93 0.34
CA GLU A 152 -2.95 25.17 -0.18
C GLU A 152 -3.75 23.86 -0.31
N PHE A 153 -3.12 22.81 -0.84
CA PHE A 153 -3.72 21.48 -0.92
C PHE A 153 -4.01 20.92 0.47
N TYR A 154 -3.05 21.03 1.39
CA TYR A 154 -3.20 20.59 2.76
C TYR A 154 -4.39 21.28 3.45
N LEU A 155 -4.45 22.62 3.45
CA LEU A 155 -5.52 23.37 4.12
C LEU A 155 -6.91 23.08 3.53
N SER A 156 -7.01 22.96 2.21
CA SER A 156 -8.30 22.69 1.54
C SER A 156 -8.86 21.28 1.82
N ARG A 157 -8.00 20.32 2.19
CA ARG A 157 -8.40 18.94 2.51
C ARG A 157 -8.46 18.68 4.02
N LEU A 158 -7.75 19.48 4.82
CA LEU A 158 -7.65 19.34 6.26
C LEU A 158 -9.02 19.28 6.93
N GLU A 159 -9.87 20.26 6.66
CA GLU A 159 -11.21 20.35 7.25
C GLU A 159 -12.10 19.17 6.81
N LYS A 160 -12.05 18.80 5.53
CA LYS A 160 -12.78 17.63 5.00
C LYS A 160 -12.34 16.34 5.68
N VAL A 161 -11.04 16.18 5.90
CA VAL A 161 -10.50 15.04 6.63
C VAL A 161 -11.03 15.11 8.06
N ARG A 162 -10.80 16.18 8.82
CA ARG A 162 -11.27 16.32 10.21
C ARG A 162 -12.76 16.00 10.37
N GLU A 163 -13.62 16.55 9.53
CA GLU A 163 -15.06 16.26 9.50
C GLU A 163 -15.35 14.78 9.21
N ALA A 164 -14.61 14.19 8.27
CA ALA A 164 -14.72 12.77 7.97
C ALA A 164 -14.32 11.88 9.16
N LEU A 165 -13.38 12.30 10.00
CA LEU A 165 -12.89 11.50 11.13
C LEU A 165 -13.84 11.53 12.32
N GLY A 166 -14.54 12.64 12.56
CA GLY A 166 -15.65 12.72 13.53
C GLY A 166 -15.33 12.22 14.95
N GLY A 167 -14.06 12.24 15.37
CA GLY A 167 -13.59 11.75 16.67
C GLY A 167 -13.53 10.21 16.84
N ILE A 168 -13.89 9.44 15.82
CA ILE A 168 -13.89 7.97 15.85
C ILE A 168 -12.55 7.45 15.29
N GLU A 169 -12.17 6.23 15.64
CA GLU A 169 -11.05 5.55 14.98
C GLU A 169 -11.36 5.28 13.50
N PHE A 170 -10.38 5.51 12.62
CA PHE A 170 -10.58 5.39 11.18
C PHE A 170 -9.35 4.84 10.47
N THR A 171 -9.55 4.36 9.24
CA THR A 171 -8.49 3.91 8.34
C THR A 171 -8.34 4.87 7.17
N VAL A 172 -7.15 4.91 6.56
CA VAL A 172 -6.89 5.76 5.38
C VAL A 172 -7.86 5.46 4.23
N PRO A 173 -8.17 4.19 3.87
CA PRO A 173 -9.18 3.90 2.85
C PRO A 173 -10.59 4.37 3.23
N GLY A 174 -10.99 4.22 4.49
CA GLY A 174 -12.28 4.68 4.97
C GLY A 174 -12.42 6.21 4.89
N ALA A 175 -11.36 6.94 5.27
CA ALA A 175 -11.32 8.39 5.13
C ALA A 175 -11.40 8.82 3.66
N SER A 176 -10.59 8.20 2.79
CA SER A 176 -10.56 8.47 1.34
C SER A 176 -11.94 8.26 0.68
N ALA A 177 -12.63 7.17 1.02
CA ALA A 177 -13.98 6.90 0.53
C ALA A 177 -14.99 7.97 0.99
N LYS A 178 -14.88 8.42 2.25
CA LYS A 178 -15.80 9.41 2.82
C LYS A 178 -15.60 10.82 2.23
N ILE A 179 -14.35 11.23 2.00
CA ILE A 179 -14.04 12.54 1.39
C ILE A 179 -14.07 12.53 -0.13
N LYS A 180 -14.21 11.35 -0.76
CA LYS A 180 -14.20 11.13 -2.22
C LYS A 180 -12.92 11.65 -2.89
N GLU A 181 -11.77 11.45 -2.24
CA GLU A 181 -10.45 11.82 -2.77
C GLU A 181 -9.61 10.57 -3.00
N SER A 182 -8.52 10.73 -3.78
CA SER A 182 -7.60 9.63 -4.03
C SER A 182 -6.99 9.10 -2.73
N LEU A 183 -6.71 7.79 -2.70
CA LEU A 183 -6.09 7.15 -1.54
C LEU A 183 -4.72 7.78 -1.22
N ASN A 184 -3.96 8.13 -2.25
CA ASN A 184 -2.63 8.72 -2.10
C ASN A 184 -2.69 10.15 -1.56
N ALA A 185 -3.60 10.99 -2.07
CA ALA A 185 -3.85 12.33 -1.56
C ALA A 185 -4.22 12.28 -0.06
N THR A 186 -5.19 11.42 0.27
CA THR A 186 -5.67 11.23 1.64
C THR A 186 -4.53 10.76 2.55
N LYS A 187 -3.73 9.80 2.07
CA LYS A 187 -2.57 9.29 2.81
C LYS A 187 -1.55 10.40 3.07
N ALA A 188 -1.23 11.22 2.07
CA ALA A 188 -0.27 12.32 2.22
C ALA A 188 -0.73 13.34 3.27
N VAL A 189 -1.99 13.76 3.23
CA VAL A 189 -2.57 14.70 4.22
C VAL A 189 -2.54 14.10 5.62
N ILE A 190 -2.95 12.83 5.78
CA ILE A 190 -2.95 12.14 7.09
C ILE A 190 -1.54 12.04 7.68
N GLN A 191 -0.51 11.79 6.85
CA GLN A 191 0.87 11.75 7.36
C GLN A 191 1.34 13.12 7.85
N VAL A 192 0.99 14.20 7.16
CA VAL A 192 1.30 15.57 7.60
C VAL A 192 0.57 15.91 8.91
N MET A 193 -0.73 15.59 9.01
CA MET A 193 -1.50 15.79 10.25
C MET A 193 -0.92 15.01 11.44
N LYS A 194 -0.42 13.80 11.20
CA LYS A 194 0.22 12.97 12.24
C LYS A 194 1.52 13.60 12.74
N ASP A 195 2.34 14.13 11.83
CA ASP A 195 3.60 14.81 12.19
C ASP A 195 3.36 16.08 13.00
N GLN A 196 2.29 16.82 12.69
CA GLN A 196 1.87 18.01 13.43
C GLN A 196 1.18 17.70 14.77
N GLY A 197 0.98 16.42 15.10
CA GLY A 197 0.35 15.99 16.36
C GLY A 197 -1.17 16.11 16.39
N GLU A 198 -1.83 16.39 15.26
CA GLU A 198 -3.30 16.42 15.16
C GLU A 198 -3.92 15.02 15.14
N LEU A 199 -3.15 14.03 14.65
CA LEU A 199 -3.54 12.63 14.59
C LEU A 199 -2.59 11.75 15.37
N ILE A 200 -3.14 10.74 16.03
CA ILE A 200 -2.39 9.64 16.63
C ILE A 200 -2.76 8.32 15.96
N GLU A 201 -1.75 7.53 15.62
CA GLU A 201 -1.92 6.17 15.11
C GLU A 201 -2.03 5.21 16.31
N LYS A 202 -3.25 4.71 16.58
CA LYS A 202 -3.52 3.80 17.70
C LYS A 202 -3.05 2.38 17.41
N LYS A 203 -3.24 1.94 16.17
CA LYS A 203 -2.83 0.64 15.62
C LYS A 203 -2.36 0.86 14.19
N MET A 204 -1.59 -0.07 13.63
CA MET A 204 -1.08 0.04 12.26
C MET A 204 -2.22 0.32 11.27
N GLY A 205 -2.22 1.51 10.68
CA GLY A 205 -3.23 1.98 9.73
C GLY A 205 -4.56 2.46 10.34
N VAL A 206 -4.68 2.52 11.67
CA VAL A 206 -5.85 3.02 12.40
C VAL A 206 -5.48 4.28 13.18
N PHE A 207 -6.17 5.36 12.88
CA PHE A 207 -5.88 6.70 13.36
C PHE A 207 -7.04 7.26 14.18
N LYS A 208 -6.74 8.21 15.06
CA LYS A 208 -7.71 8.99 15.83
C LYS A 208 -7.24 10.43 15.92
N LEU A 209 -8.17 11.39 15.93
CA LEU A 209 -7.88 12.79 16.26
C LEU A 209 -7.39 12.91 17.71
N VAL A 210 -6.33 13.70 17.89
CA VAL A 210 -5.87 14.16 19.19
C VAL A 210 -6.71 15.38 19.52
N GLY A 211 -7.67 15.21 20.43
CA GLY A 211 -8.56 16.25 20.95
C GLY A 211 -8.55 16.25 22.46
#